data_AF-A0A2M7YP94-F1
#
_entry.id   AF-A0A2M7YP94-F1
#
_cell.length_a   1.000
_cell.length_b   1.000
_cell.length_c   1.000
_cell.angle_alpha   90.00
_cell.angle_beta   90.00
_cell.angle_gamma   90.00
#
_symmetry.space_group_name_H-M   'P 1'
#
loop_
_entity.id
_entity.type
_entity.pdbx_description
1 polymer ?
#
loop_
_entity_poly.entity_id
_entity_poly.type
_entity_poly.pdbx_seq_one_letter_code
_entity_poly.pdbx_strand_id
1 'polypeptide(L)'
;MPADFLEKVNTLPEPVKNILFSNGLTEQIYSTTSSYGINEQAQEKIAKLIGLIFVKDFPLERMSEILQRELPVQEGIAAGLSLSLTKAIFLPLKTFFPNAESFIATMTQKAIPPTQPPQTLGVVKEEIQNQKTNIEKLQIVPPEPELIVQQTLASALFEREEVLAKQLVTTNPIKFADSEMLKFPSVKNWLTDYLKFRNNFPDQEYSLIRAKYINDTPNTKKLSEKERLILAQIFRSYDEYTALPFSKKTGQLLVNKLEVPSSAPPKQSTAFPAPQPAAQAPPRLPAQPTGAPIQQTPAPTSQAPKQLPTQQPTPQTPPPQQKDTYREQVAPQDLAGPQAAQRPAPKLNGNIINLKELGKE
;
A
#
# COMPACT_ATOMS: atom_id res chain seq x y z
N MET A 1 -23.84 7.31 -5.37
CA MET A 1 -23.88 5.83 -5.46
C MET A 1 -25.05 5.37 -4.62
N PRO A 2 -25.72 4.25 -4.96
CA PRO A 2 -26.66 3.60 -4.04
C PRO A 2 -25.99 3.29 -2.70
N ALA A 3 -26.73 3.37 -1.59
CA ALA A 3 -26.19 3.16 -0.25
C ALA A 3 -25.69 1.71 -0.03
N ASP A 4 -26.27 0.76 -0.76
CA ASP A 4 -25.99 -0.68 -0.74
C ASP A 4 -24.88 -1.11 -1.70
N PHE A 5 -24.24 -0.17 -2.42
CA PHE A 5 -23.21 -0.49 -3.41
C PHE A 5 -22.07 -1.33 -2.83
N LEU A 6 -21.54 -0.95 -1.67
CA LEU A 6 -20.42 -1.66 -1.04
C LEU A 6 -20.81 -3.07 -0.59
N GLU A 7 -22.03 -3.26 -0.11
CA GLU A 7 -22.56 -4.57 0.27
C GLU A 7 -22.64 -5.48 -0.95
N LYS A 8 -23.15 -4.98 -2.08
CA LYS A 8 -23.19 -5.73 -3.34
C LYS A 8 -21.81 -6.03 -3.89
N VAL A 9 -20.85 -5.11 -3.77
CA VAL A 9 -19.48 -5.39 -4.19
C VAL A 9 -18.87 -6.52 -3.36
N ASN A 10 -19.18 -6.59 -2.05
CA ASN A 10 -18.71 -7.67 -1.18
C ASN A 10 -19.28 -9.05 -1.54
N THR A 11 -20.44 -9.13 -2.22
CA THR A 11 -21.01 -10.41 -2.68
C THR A 11 -20.46 -10.88 -4.03
N LEU A 12 -19.66 -10.06 -4.73
CA LEU A 12 -19.08 -10.43 -6.02
C LEU A 12 -18.04 -11.57 -5.89
N PRO A 13 -17.91 -12.44 -6.90
CA PRO A 13 -16.83 -13.43 -6.95
C PRO A 13 -15.45 -12.77 -6.93
N GLU A 14 -14.48 -13.43 -6.29
CA GLU A 14 -13.12 -12.88 -6.15
C GLU A 14 -12.44 -12.48 -7.48
N PRO A 15 -12.54 -13.27 -8.57
CA PRO A 15 -11.98 -12.87 -9.86
C PRO A 15 -12.58 -11.55 -10.41
N VAL A 16 -13.86 -11.31 -10.11
CA VAL A 16 -14.60 -10.11 -10.53
C VAL A 16 -14.17 -8.91 -9.69
N LYS A 17 -14.02 -9.08 -8.36
CA LYS A 17 -13.49 -8.05 -7.46
C LYS A 17 -12.09 -7.62 -7.85
N ASN A 18 -11.21 -8.58 -8.16
CA ASN A 18 -9.83 -8.30 -8.57
C ASN A 18 -9.78 -7.39 -9.79
N ILE A 19 -10.64 -7.61 -10.79
CA ILE A 19 -10.73 -6.74 -11.97
C ILE A 19 -11.32 -5.38 -11.58
N LEU A 20 -12.44 -5.37 -10.85
CA LEU A 20 -13.15 -4.14 -10.45
C LEU A 20 -12.26 -3.16 -9.67
N PHE A 21 -11.38 -3.68 -8.82
CA PHE A 21 -10.45 -2.89 -8.00
C PHE A 21 -9.03 -2.80 -8.58
N SER A 22 -8.79 -3.35 -9.78
CA SER A 22 -7.48 -3.25 -10.41
C SER A 22 -7.24 -1.88 -11.05
N ASN A 23 -5.99 -1.46 -11.09
CA ASN A 23 -5.55 -0.33 -11.92
C ASN A 23 -5.84 -0.57 -13.41
N GLY A 24 -5.86 -1.84 -13.83
CA GLY A 24 -6.15 -2.23 -15.21
C GLY A 24 -7.53 -1.76 -15.66
N LEU A 25 -8.55 -1.78 -14.80
CA LEU A 25 -9.87 -1.25 -15.14
C LEU A 25 -9.81 0.26 -15.44
N THR A 26 -9.15 1.03 -14.57
CA THR A 26 -8.96 2.48 -14.75
C THR A 26 -8.21 2.79 -16.03
N GLU A 27 -7.15 2.03 -16.34
CA GLU A 27 -6.39 2.16 -17.58
C GLU A 27 -7.23 1.88 -18.83
N GLN A 28 -8.07 0.83 -18.80
CA GLN A 28 -8.97 0.50 -19.90
C GLN A 28 -10.04 1.57 -20.11
N ILE A 29 -10.62 2.10 -19.03
CA ILE A 29 -11.60 3.19 -19.10
C ILE A 29 -10.95 4.43 -19.72
N TYR A 30 -9.78 4.84 -19.21
CA TYR A 30 -9.07 5.99 -19.74
C TYR A 30 -8.71 5.80 -21.22
N SER A 31 -8.08 4.68 -21.58
CA SER A 31 -7.62 4.47 -22.95
C SER A 31 -8.77 4.46 -23.95
N THR A 32 -9.87 3.81 -23.57
CA THR A 32 -11.08 3.76 -24.38
C THR A 32 -11.75 5.13 -24.47
N THR A 33 -11.86 5.89 -23.37
CA THR A 33 -12.52 7.21 -23.40
C THR A 33 -11.71 8.25 -24.17
N SER A 34 -10.38 8.25 -24.00
CA SER A 34 -9.47 9.11 -24.75
C SER A 34 -9.52 8.86 -26.26
N SER A 35 -9.67 7.60 -26.70
CA SER A 35 -9.80 7.28 -28.13
C SER A 35 -11.06 7.87 -28.79
N TYR A 36 -12.06 8.23 -27.98
CA TYR A 36 -13.29 8.89 -28.42
C TYR A 36 -13.32 10.40 -28.12
N GLY A 37 -12.21 10.98 -27.64
CA GLY A 37 -12.13 12.40 -27.30
C GLY A 37 -12.99 12.79 -26.08
N ILE A 38 -13.27 11.85 -25.18
CA ILE A 38 -14.08 12.09 -23.98
C ILE A 38 -13.19 12.68 -22.88
N ASN A 39 -13.67 13.74 -22.23
CA ASN A 39 -12.93 14.46 -21.19
C ASN A 39 -12.81 13.65 -19.87
N GLU A 40 -11.86 14.05 -19.03
CA GLU A 40 -11.58 13.37 -17.74
C GLU A 40 -12.78 13.40 -16.78
N GLN A 41 -13.55 14.49 -16.75
CA GLN A 41 -14.76 14.60 -15.90
C GLN A 41 -15.83 13.55 -16.24
N ALA A 42 -15.93 13.16 -17.52
CA ALA A 42 -16.82 12.11 -17.96
C ALA A 42 -16.32 10.71 -17.58
N GLN A 43 -15.01 10.51 -17.38
CA GLN A 43 -14.45 9.21 -17.00
C GLN A 43 -14.97 8.75 -15.64
N GLU A 44 -15.15 9.66 -14.67
CA GLU A 44 -15.74 9.33 -13.37
C GLU A 44 -17.16 8.77 -13.51
N LYS A 45 -17.97 9.40 -14.39
CA LYS A 45 -19.35 8.94 -14.67
C LYS A 45 -19.35 7.56 -15.30
N ILE A 46 -18.42 7.31 -16.23
CA ILE A 46 -18.27 6.02 -16.91
C ILE A 46 -17.81 4.94 -15.94
N ALA A 47 -16.81 5.23 -15.10
CA ALA A 47 -16.34 4.32 -14.06
C ALA A 47 -17.47 3.96 -13.08
N LYS A 48 -18.27 4.94 -12.68
CA LYS A 48 -19.46 4.71 -11.84
C LYS A 48 -20.49 3.84 -12.54
N LEU A 49 -20.80 4.08 -13.81
CA LEU A 49 -21.71 3.24 -14.59
C LEU A 49 -21.22 1.79 -14.67
N ILE A 50 -19.94 1.60 -14.97
CA ILE A 50 -19.31 0.27 -15.02
C ILE A 50 -19.45 -0.43 -13.67
N GLY A 51 -19.14 0.26 -12.56
CA GLY A 51 -19.33 -0.27 -11.22
C GLY A 51 -20.77 -0.75 -10.96
N LEU A 52 -21.77 0.03 -11.40
CA LEU A 52 -23.19 -0.33 -11.29
C LEU A 52 -23.58 -1.54 -12.16
N ILE A 53 -22.95 -1.72 -13.32
CA ILE A 53 -23.12 -2.93 -14.15
C ILE A 53 -22.51 -4.16 -13.47
N PHE A 54 -21.35 -4.01 -12.80
CA PHE A 54 -20.72 -5.09 -12.04
C PHE A 54 -21.62 -5.62 -10.92
N VAL A 55 -22.26 -4.72 -10.16
CA VAL A 55 -23.20 -5.10 -9.09
C VAL A 55 -24.61 -5.43 -9.59
N LYS A 56 -24.81 -5.52 -10.92
CA LYS A 56 -26.08 -5.85 -11.59
C LYS A 56 -27.23 -4.86 -11.34
N ASP A 57 -26.93 -3.64 -10.90
CA ASP A 57 -27.92 -2.57 -10.77
C ASP A 57 -28.31 -1.99 -12.13
N PHE A 58 -27.41 -2.06 -13.10
CA PHE A 58 -27.71 -1.79 -14.50
C PHE A 58 -27.42 -3.01 -15.39
N PRO A 59 -28.33 -3.34 -16.33
CA PRO A 59 -28.06 -4.34 -17.35
C PRO A 59 -27.00 -3.84 -18.33
N LEU A 60 -26.11 -4.73 -18.77
CA LEU A 60 -25.03 -4.41 -19.72
C LEU A 60 -25.60 -3.88 -21.04
N GLU A 61 -26.77 -4.38 -21.44
CA GLU A 61 -27.48 -4.08 -22.68
C GLU A 61 -27.92 -2.62 -22.77
N ARG A 62 -28.07 -1.93 -21.64
CA ARG A 62 -28.45 -0.51 -21.58
C ARG A 62 -27.26 0.43 -21.45
N MET A 63 -26.04 -0.08 -21.49
CA MET A 63 -24.84 0.74 -21.30
C MET A 63 -24.77 1.88 -22.33
N SER A 64 -25.08 1.64 -23.61
CA SER A 64 -25.04 2.67 -24.65
C SER A 64 -26.09 3.77 -24.46
N GLU A 65 -27.30 3.40 -24.08
CA GLU A 65 -28.40 4.33 -23.77
C GLU A 65 -28.03 5.23 -22.59
N ILE A 66 -27.47 4.64 -21.52
CA ILE A 66 -27.09 5.39 -20.34
C ILE A 66 -25.90 6.31 -20.66
N LEU A 67 -24.89 5.83 -21.39
CA LEU A 67 -23.76 6.67 -21.81
C LEU A 67 -24.21 7.85 -22.66
N GLN A 68 -25.13 7.64 -23.60
CA GLN A 68 -25.69 8.73 -24.42
C GLN A 68 -26.46 9.75 -23.58
N ARG A 69 -27.11 9.33 -22.50
CA ARG A 69 -27.85 10.24 -21.60
C ARG A 69 -26.92 11.02 -20.68
N GLU A 70 -25.89 10.36 -20.13
CA GLU A 70 -25.00 10.95 -19.14
C GLU A 70 -23.86 11.79 -19.76
N LEU A 71 -23.55 11.52 -21.04
CA LEU A 71 -22.50 12.18 -21.81
C LEU A 71 -23.12 12.90 -23.01
N PRO A 72 -22.74 14.17 -23.28
CA PRO A 72 -23.24 14.92 -24.43
C PRO A 72 -22.58 14.48 -25.74
N VAL A 73 -22.75 13.20 -26.11
CA VAL A 73 -22.14 12.56 -27.29
C VAL A 73 -23.20 11.98 -28.22
N GLN A 74 -22.87 11.82 -29.50
CA GLN A 74 -23.76 11.22 -30.49
C GLN A 74 -24.01 9.74 -30.20
N GLU A 75 -25.16 9.20 -30.62
CA GLU A 75 -25.55 7.80 -30.39
C GLU A 75 -24.47 6.81 -30.87
N GLY A 76 -23.91 7.03 -32.07
CA GLY A 76 -22.88 6.17 -32.62
C GLY A 76 -21.57 6.18 -31.82
N ILE A 77 -21.22 7.32 -31.19
CA ILE A 77 -20.07 7.43 -30.28
C ILE A 77 -20.37 6.67 -28.99
N ALA A 78 -21.55 6.82 -28.42
CA ALA A 78 -21.95 6.08 -27.22
C ALA A 78 -21.96 4.55 -27.48
N ALA A 79 -22.46 4.11 -28.64
CA ALA A 79 -22.41 2.72 -29.07
C ALA A 79 -20.97 2.21 -29.27
N GLY A 80 -20.10 2.99 -29.89
CA GLY A 80 -18.67 2.66 -30.06
C GLY A 80 -17.92 2.56 -28.74
N LEU A 81 -18.16 3.50 -27.83
CA LEU A 81 -17.61 3.48 -26.48
C LEU A 81 -18.07 2.23 -25.72
N SER A 82 -19.37 1.92 -25.81
CA SER A 82 -19.97 0.74 -25.18
C SER A 82 -19.38 -0.56 -25.71
N LEU A 83 -19.22 -0.66 -27.03
CA LEU A 83 -18.60 -1.80 -27.69
C LEU A 83 -17.16 -2.01 -27.21
N SER A 84 -16.37 -0.94 -27.17
CA SER A 84 -14.96 -0.99 -26.78
C SER A 84 -14.78 -1.36 -25.32
N LEU A 85 -15.54 -0.72 -24.41
CA LEU A 85 -15.55 -1.07 -22.98
C LEU A 85 -16.01 -2.52 -22.76
N THR A 86 -17.00 -3.00 -23.52
CA THR A 86 -17.46 -4.40 -23.39
C THR A 86 -16.39 -5.38 -23.78
N LYS A 87 -15.72 -5.16 -24.92
CA LYS A 87 -14.63 -6.02 -25.36
C LYS A 87 -13.47 -6.03 -24.36
N ALA A 88 -13.11 -4.88 -23.82
CA ALA A 88 -11.97 -4.74 -22.92
C ALA A 88 -12.25 -5.29 -21.50
N ILE A 89 -13.42 -5.00 -20.94
CA ILE A 89 -13.71 -5.18 -19.51
C ILE A 89 -14.63 -6.38 -19.26
N PHE A 90 -15.72 -6.49 -20.02
CA PHE A 90 -16.79 -7.46 -19.74
C PHE A 90 -16.59 -8.80 -20.45
N LEU A 91 -15.99 -8.83 -21.64
CA LEU A 91 -15.75 -10.05 -22.41
C LEU A 91 -14.79 -11.05 -21.71
N PRO A 92 -13.68 -10.61 -21.06
CA PRO A 92 -12.85 -11.52 -20.27
C PRO A 92 -13.63 -12.21 -19.12
N LEU A 93 -14.76 -11.62 -18.73
CA LEU A 93 -15.66 -12.08 -17.67
C LEU A 93 -16.93 -12.72 -18.25
N LYS A 94 -16.88 -13.35 -19.43
CA LYS A 94 -18.05 -13.95 -20.09
C LYS A 94 -18.84 -14.97 -19.25
N THR A 95 -18.20 -15.61 -18.27
CA THR A 95 -18.88 -16.50 -17.32
C THR A 95 -19.79 -15.72 -16.36
N PHE A 96 -19.44 -14.49 -16.01
CA PHE A 96 -20.21 -13.59 -15.16
C PHE A 96 -21.12 -12.63 -15.96
N PHE A 97 -20.79 -12.37 -17.22
CA PHE A 97 -21.57 -11.58 -18.18
C PHE A 97 -21.85 -12.40 -19.45
N PRO A 98 -22.81 -13.36 -19.40
CA PRO A 98 -23.09 -14.24 -20.54
C PRO A 98 -23.59 -13.49 -21.78
N ASN A 99 -24.23 -12.34 -21.59
CA ASN A 99 -24.78 -11.52 -22.68
C ASN A 99 -23.74 -10.59 -23.34
N ALA A 100 -22.46 -10.64 -22.93
CA ALA A 100 -21.44 -9.74 -23.48
C ALA A 100 -21.24 -9.94 -24.99
N GLU A 101 -21.25 -11.19 -25.47
CA GLU A 101 -21.04 -11.51 -26.89
C GLU A 101 -22.21 -11.05 -27.77
N SER A 102 -23.46 -11.28 -27.31
CA SER A 102 -24.66 -10.81 -28.02
C SER A 102 -24.75 -9.28 -28.04
N PHE A 103 -24.35 -8.63 -26.95
CA PHE A 103 -24.26 -7.18 -26.89
C PHE A 103 -23.21 -6.62 -27.86
N ILE A 104 -22.03 -7.24 -27.94
CA ILE A 104 -20.98 -6.87 -28.90
C ILE A 104 -21.49 -6.97 -30.35
N ALA A 105 -22.20 -8.05 -30.70
CA ALA A 105 -22.76 -8.23 -32.03
C ALA A 105 -23.76 -7.11 -32.38
N THR A 106 -24.65 -6.76 -31.43
CA THR A 106 -25.64 -5.70 -31.60
C THR A 106 -24.99 -4.32 -31.74
N MET A 107 -24.00 -4.01 -30.91
CA MET A 107 -23.35 -2.70 -30.92
C MET A 107 -22.43 -2.50 -32.13
N THR A 108 -21.85 -3.57 -32.68
CA THR A 108 -20.95 -3.49 -33.86
C THR A 108 -21.64 -2.85 -35.07
N GLN A 109 -22.95 -3.01 -35.23
CA GLN A 109 -23.70 -2.41 -36.34
C GLN A 109 -23.96 -0.91 -36.16
N LYS A 110 -23.94 -0.41 -34.91
CA LYS A 110 -24.26 0.98 -34.56
C LYS A 110 -23.03 1.82 -34.21
N ALA A 111 -21.91 1.17 -33.93
CA ALA A 111 -20.71 1.81 -33.42
C ALA A 111 -20.00 2.66 -34.48
N ILE A 112 -19.70 3.90 -34.11
CA ILE A 112 -18.71 4.72 -34.82
C ILE A 112 -17.31 4.32 -34.29
N PRO A 113 -16.32 4.10 -35.17
CA PRO A 113 -14.95 3.80 -34.74
C PRO A 113 -14.34 4.96 -33.93
N PRO A 114 -13.34 4.69 -33.09
CA PRO A 114 -12.66 5.74 -32.33
C PRO A 114 -12.09 6.82 -33.25
N THR A 115 -12.21 8.08 -32.84
CA THR A 115 -11.75 9.25 -33.59
C THR A 115 -10.24 9.45 -33.49
N GLN A 116 -9.64 8.91 -32.44
CA GLN A 116 -8.20 8.97 -32.18
C GLN A 116 -7.69 7.57 -31.80
N PRO A 117 -6.42 7.26 -32.06
CA PRO A 117 -5.82 6.05 -31.52
C PRO A 117 -5.92 6.04 -29.99
N PRO A 118 -6.06 4.86 -29.34
CA PRO A 118 -6.14 4.77 -27.89
C PRO A 118 -4.91 5.38 -27.23
N GLN A 119 -5.12 6.44 -26.46
CA GLN A 119 -4.05 7.03 -25.65
C GLN A 119 -3.91 6.17 -24.40
N THR A 120 -2.75 5.55 -24.20
CA THR A 120 -2.47 4.87 -22.93
C THR A 120 -2.20 5.93 -21.86
N LEU A 121 -2.80 5.80 -20.67
CA LEU A 121 -2.39 6.56 -19.48
C LEU A 121 -0.87 6.44 -19.39
N GLY A 122 -0.15 7.55 -19.49
CA GLY A 122 1.30 7.58 -19.50
C GLY A 122 1.90 7.05 -18.20
N VAL A 123 2.01 5.73 -18.05
CA VAL A 123 3.32 5.15 -17.84
C VAL A 123 4.01 5.31 -19.18
N VAL A 124 5.04 6.17 -19.19
CA VAL A 124 6.00 6.36 -20.29
C VAL A 124 6.23 5.04 -21.07
N LYS A 125 5.48 4.87 -22.16
CA LYS A 125 5.66 3.79 -23.15
C LYS A 125 5.30 4.25 -24.57
N GLU A 126 5.21 5.55 -24.80
CA GLU A 126 5.23 6.15 -26.13
C GLU A 126 6.66 6.52 -26.50
N GLU A 127 7.48 5.52 -26.85
CA GLU A 127 8.61 5.72 -27.78
C GLU A 127 9.08 4.42 -28.49
N ILE A 128 8.22 3.42 -28.77
CA ILE A 128 8.72 2.19 -29.44
C ILE A 128 7.92 1.73 -30.67
N GLN A 129 6.73 2.28 -31.00
CA GLN A 129 5.89 1.58 -31.99
C GLN A 129 5.28 2.39 -33.14
N ASN A 130 5.82 3.56 -33.47
CA ASN A 130 5.62 4.18 -34.80
C ASN A 130 6.92 4.33 -35.60
N GLN A 131 7.93 3.56 -35.23
CA GLN A 131 9.26 3.57 -35.80
C GLN A 131 9.58 2.16 -36.32
N LYS A 132 8.80 1.64 -37.28
CA LYS A 132 9.13 0.34 -37.91
C LYS A 132 9.13 0.29 -39.42
N THR A 133 8.94 1.41 -40.08
CA THR A 133 9.18 1.52 -41.53
C THR A 133 9.90 2.80 -41.95
N ASN A 134 10.35 3.63 -41.00
CA ASN A 134 11.17 4.82 -41.32
C ASN A 134 12.15 5.19 -40.17
N ILE A 135 12.84 4.22 -39.59
CA ILE A 135 14.08 4.46 -38.83
C ILE A 135 15.24 3.72 -39.45
N GLU A 136 16.01 4.43 -40.24
CA GLU A 136 17.46 4.20 -40.31
C GLU A 136 18.22 5.47 -39.92
N LYS A 137 17.54 6.50 -39.38
CA LYS A 137 18.17 7.81 -39.19
C LYS A 137 17.53 8.75 -38.17
N LEU A 138 17.02 8.24 -37.05
CA LEU A 138 16.76 9.09 -35.88
C LEU A 138 17.77 8.74 -34.80
N GLN A 139 18.67 9.70 -34.55
CA GLN A 139 19.61 9.68 -33.44
C GLN A 139 18.85 9.44 -32.13
N ILE A 140 19.19 8.37 -31.45
CA ILE A 140 18.91 8.15 -30.03
C ILE A 140 19.48 9.36 -29.30
N VAL A 141 18.63 10.33 -28.95
CA VAL A 141 19.02 11.37 -27.99
C VAL A 141 19.00 10.65 -26.65
N PRO A 142 20.16 10.45 -26.00
CA PRO A 142 20.20 9.80 -24.70
C PRO A 142 19.23 10.51 -23.75
N PRO A 143 18.41 9.79 -22.98
CA PRO A 143 17.47 10.41 -22.06
C PRO A 143 18.24 11.39 -21.17
N GLU A 144 17.82 12.66 -21.21
CA GLU A 144 18.47 13.72 -20.46
C GLU A 144 18.58 13.28 -19.00
N PRO A 145 19.79 13.29 -18.40
CA PRO A 145 20.00 12.76 -17.06
C PRO A 145 19.07 13.49 -16.09
N GLU A 146 18.18 12.73 -15.45
CA GLU A 146 17.24 13.29 -14.48
C GLU A 146 18.01 13.98 -13.35
N LEU A 147 17.82 15.29 -13.23
CA LEU A 147 18.47 16.08 -12.18
C LEU A 147 17.89 15.68 -10.83
N ILE A 148 18.74 15.09 -9.98
CA ILE A 148 18.40 14.67 -8.62
C ILE A 148 18.75 15.80 -7.65
N VAL A 149 17.81 16.18 -6.79
CA VAL A 149 18.05 17.11 -5.68
C VAL A 149 17.99 16.33 -4.38
N GLN A 150 18.99 16.49 -3.53
CA GLN A 150 19.01 15.94 -2.17
C GLN A 150 18.40 16.97 -1.22
N GLN A 151 17.27 16.65 -0.61
CA GLN A 151 16.58 17.54 0.33
C GLN A 151 15.90 16.73 1.44
N THR A 152 15.60 17.37 2.57
CA THR A 152 14.90 16.69 3.67
C THR A 152 13.43 16.52 3.34
N LEU A 153 12.79 15.48 3.89
CA LEU A 153 11.37 15.25 3.65
C LEU A 153 10.50 16.41 4.17
N ALA A 154 10.87 17.03 5.30
CA ALA A 154 10.17 18.18 5.86
C ALA A 154 10.16 19.39 4.90
N SER A 155 11.31 19.73 4.31
CA SER A 155 11.43 20.81 3.32
C SER A 155 10.65 20.46 2.04
N ALA A 156 10.74 19.22 1.57
CA ALA A 156 10.01 18.75 0.40
C ALA A 156 8.48 18.82 0.59
N LEU A 157 7.98 18.45 1.78
CA LEU A 157 6.56 18.54 2.13
C LEU A 157 6.08 19.98 2.20
N PHE A 158 6.91 20.89 2.72
CA PHE A 158 6.58 22.32 2.76
C PHE A 158 6.47 22.92 1.35
N GLU A 159 7.39 22.58 0.44
CA GLU A 159 7.38 23.12 -0.92
C GLU A 159 6.37 22.44 -1.85
N ARG A 160 6.15 21.13 -1.69
CA ARG A 160 5.51 20.25 -2.71
C ARG A 160 4.53 19.27 -2.10
N GLU A 161 3.75 19.74 -1.12
CA GLU A 161 2.77 18.91 -0.40
C GLU A 161 1.81 18.19 -1.37
N GLU A 162 1.31 18.88 -2.39
CA GLU A 162 0.30 18.32 -3.31
C GLU A 162 0.82 17.10 -4.08
N VAL A 163 2.07 17.17 -4.54
CA VAL A 163 2.70 16.07 -5.30
C VAL A 163 2.95 14.87 -4.38
N LEU A 164 3.50 15.11 -3.19
CA LEU A 164 3.81 14.04 -2.23
C LEU A 164 2.56 13.43 -1.59
N ALA A 165 1.48 14.20 -1.47
CA ALA A 165 0.20 13.71 -0.98
C ALA A 165 -0.45 12.68 -1.92
N LYS A 166 -0.15 12.76 -3.23
CA LYS A 166 -0.66 11.86 -4.26
C LYS A 166 0.35 10.76 -4.63
N GLN A 167 1.63 10.94 -4.33
CA GLN A 167 2.67 9.96 -4.65
C GLN A 167 2.50 8.66 -3.85
N LEU A 168 2.26 7.54 -4.55
CA LEU A 168 2.22 6.21 -3.96
C LEU A 168 3.62 5.74 -3.57
N VAL A 169 3.74 5.19 -2.36
CA VAL A 169 5.01 4.70 -1.80
C VAL A 169 5.03 3.19 -1.68
N THR A 170 3.87 2.59 -1.37
CA THR A 170 3.70 1.15 -1.20
C THR A 170 2.45 0.68 -1.92
N THR A 171 2.27 -0.64 -2.00
CA THR A 171 1.17 -1.27 -2.75
C THR A 171 -0.11 -1.38 -1.93
N ASN A 172 0.00 -1.68 -0.63
CA ASN A 172 -1.14 -1.96 0.23
C ASN A 172 -1.76 -0.69 0.82
N PRO A 173 -3.10 -0.54 0.82
CA PRO A 173 -3.76 0.62 1.41
C PRO A 173 -3.61 0.67 2.94
N ILE A 174 -3.73 1.88 3.49
CA ILE A 174 -3.54 2.15 4.92
C ILE A 174 -4.90 2.17 5.62
N LYS A 175 -5.03 1.43 6.72
CA LYS A 175 -6.19 1.50 7.61
C LYS A 175 -5.82 2.32 8.85
N PHE A 176 -6.46 3.47 9.03
CA PHE A 176 -6.26 4.29 10.21
C PHE A 176 -6.98 3.70 11.43
N ALA A 177 -6.42 3.87 12.64
CA ALA A 177 -7.03 3.35 13.86
C ALA A 177 -8.41 3.99 14.17
N ASP A 178 -8.61 5.24 13.75
CA ASP A 178 -9.82 6.04 13.95
C ASP A 178 -10.79 6.01 12.77
N SER A 179 -10.49 5.26 11.70
CA SER A 179 -11.33 5.21 10.50
C SER A 179 -11.42 3.80 9.91
N GLU A 180 -12.64 3.35 9.61
CA GLU A 180 -12.85 2.10 8.87
C GLU A 180 -12.47 2.21 7.39
N MET A 181 -12.34 3.44 6.86
CA MET A 181 -12.01 3.67 5.46
C MET A 181 -10.53 3.42 5.19
N LEU A 182 -10.27 2.61 4.17
CA LEU A 182 -8.94 2.42 3.61
C LEU A 182 -8.52 3.69 2.85
N LYS A 183 -7.28 4.13 3.06
CA LYS A 183 -6.70 5.30 2.41
C LYS A 183 -5.56 4.89 1.48
N PHE A 184 -5.33 5.69 0.45
CA PHE A 184 -4.24 5.47 -0.49
C PHE A 184 -2.87 5.50 0.20
N PRO A 185 -1.93 4.63 -0.17
CA PRO A 185 -0.62 4.51 0.46
C PRO A 185 0.37 5.59 0.00
N SER A 186 -0.01 6.86 0.19
CA SER A 186 0.84 7.99 -0.16
C SER A 186 1.80 8.39 0.95
N VAL A 187 2.83 9.18 0.61
CA VAL A 187 3.82 9.70 1.58
C VAL A 187 3.10 10.39 2.75
N LYS A 188 2.13 11.25 2.44
CA LYS A 188 1.34 11.99 3.44
C LYS A 188 0.54 11.05 4.36
N ASN A 189 -0.13 10.04 3.80
CA ASN A 189 -0.96 9.15 4.61
C ASN A 189 -0.12 8.22 5.49
N TRP A 190 1.02 7.73 4.99
CA TRP A 190 1.97 6.96 5.80
C TRP A 190 2.56 7.76 6.95
N LEU A 191 2.97 9.01 6.70
CA LEU A 191 3.43 9.91 7.77
C LEU A 191 2.33 10.21 8.78
N THR A 192 1.10 10.42 8.33
CA THR A 192 -0.04 10.67 9.24
C THR A 192 -0.27 9.48 10.16
N ASP A 193 -0.25 8.25 9.63
CA ASP A 193 -0.43 7.03 10.43
C ASP A 193 0.73 6.82 11.42
N TYR A 194 1.98 7.03 10.96
CA TYR A 194 3.18 6.98 11.80
C TYR A 194 3.14 8.00 12.95
N LEU A 195 2.76 9.25 12.67
CA LEU A 195 2.67 10.30 13.68
C LEU A 195 1.59 9.99 14.73
N LYS A 196 0.43 9.47 14.31
CA LYS A 196 -0.60 9.00 15.25
C LYS A 196 -0.09 7.87 16.13
N PHE A 197 0.66 6.92 15.57
CA PHE A 197 1.27 5.84 16.34
C PHE A 197 2.31 6.36 17.34
N ARG A 198 3.20 7.25 16.87
CA ARG A 198 4.27 7.87 17.67
C ARG A 198 3.74 8.67 18.85
N ASN A 199 2.61 9.35 18.71
CA ASN A 199 1.98 10.12 19.80
C ASN A 199 1.59 9.26 21.01
N ASN A 200 1.52 7.92 20.88
CA ASN A 200 1.29 7.02 22.01
C ASN A 200 2.56 6.76 22.85
N PHE A 201 3.74 7.23 22.41
CA PHE A 201 5.04 6.97 23.04
C PHE A 201 5.88 8.25 23.13
N PRO A 202 5.44 9.29 23.87
CA PRO A 202 6.11 10.59 23.90
C PRO A 202 7.55 10.53 24.43
N ASP A 203 7.84 9.60 25.35
CA ASP A 203 9.13 9.50 26.04
C ASP A 203 10.12 8.52 25.41
N GLN A 204 9.76 7.88 24.28
CA GLN A 204 10.63 6.91 23.61
C GLN A 204 11.44 7.55 22.48
N GLU A 205 12.65 7.04 22.26
CA GLU A 205 13.48 7.47 21.13
C GLU A 205 12.81 7.16 19.79
N TYR A 206 12.92 8.08 18.83
CA TYR A 206 12.30 7.95 17.51
C TYR A 206 12.80 6.72 16.75
N SER A 207 14.08 6.35 16.93
CA SER A 207 14.67 5.15 16.34
C SER A 207 13.93 3.87 16.75
N LEU A 208 13.61 3.73 18.05
CA LEU A 208 12.90 2.60 18.62
C LEU A 208 11.43 2.59 18.22
N ILE A 209 10.75 3.75 18.29
CA ILE A 209 9.35 3.90 17.87
C ILE A 209 9.20 3.51 16.40
N ARG A 210 10.10 3.99 15.53
CA ARG A 210 10.12 3.69 14.10
C ARG A 210 10.31 2.20 13.86
N ALA A 211 11.27 1.54 14.53
CA ALA A 211 11.47 0.10 14.41
C ALA A 211 10.23 -0.69 14.84
N LYS A 212 9.61 -0.30 15.95
CA LYS A 212 8.35 -0.90 16.43
C LYS A 212 7.21 -0.71 15.43
N TYR A 213 7.05 0.49 14.88
CA TYR A 213 6.01 0.80 13.90
C TYR A 213 6.18 -0.05 12.62
N ILE A 214 7.39 -0.11 12.08
CA ILE A 214 7.70 -0.85 10.85
C ILE A 214 7.47 -2.36 11.01
N ASN A 215 7.69 -2.93 12.20
CA ASN A 215 7.58 -4.38 12.42
C ASN A 215 6.22 -4.84 12.98
N ASP A 216 5.59 -4.02 13.83
CA ASP A 216 4.50 -4.52 14.69
C ASP A 216 3.10 -4.07 14.27
N THR A 217 2.97 -3.01 13.46
CA THR A 217 1.63 -2.49 13.11
C THR A 217 0.91 -3.36 12.07
N PRO A 218 -0.44 -3.43 12.13
CA PRO A 218 -1.23 -4.16 11.14
C PRO A 218 -1.02 -3.68 9.70
N ASN A 219 -0.77 -2.37 9.52
CA ASN A 219 -0.53 -1.77 8.20
C ASN A 219 0.82 -2.20 7.60
N THR A 220 1.88 -2.28 8.41
CA THR A 220 3.24 -2.61 7.95
C THR A 220 3.52 -4.11 7.88
N LYS A 221 2.81 -4.94 8.65
CA LYS A 221 2.95 -6.40 8.64
C LYS A 221 2.66 -7.04 7.27
N LYS A 222 1.81 -6.43 6.45
CA LYS A 222 1.46 -6.93 5.11
C LYS A 222 2.41 -6.46 4.02
N LEU A 223 3.35 -5.56 4.33
CA LEU A 223 4.28 -5.01 3.36
C LEU A 223 5.43 -5.98 3.07
N SER A 224 5.99 -5.88 1.87
CA SER A 224 7.26 -6.52 1.55
C SER A 224 8.42 -5.91 2.34
N GLU A 225 9.52 -6.63 2.49
CA GLU A 225 10.73 -6.13 3.15
C GLU A 225 11.27 -4.86 2.46
N LYS A 226 11.25 -4.83 1.12
CA LYS A 226 11.65 -3.66 0.34
C LYS A 226 10.81 -2.42 0.68
N GLU A 227 9.48 -2.57 0.75
CA GLU A 227 8.57 -1.48 1.13
C GLU A 227 8.78 -1.02 2.57
N ARG A 228 9.01 -1.95 3.51
CA ARG A 228 9.34 -1.61 4.91
C ARG A 228 10.61 -0.79 5.00
N LEU A 229 11.64 -1.11 4.21
CA LEU A 229 12.90 -0.36 4.18
C LEU A 229 12.74 1.04 3.58
N ILE A 230 11.93 1.17 2.52
CA ILE A 230 11.55 2.47 1.94
C ILE A 230 10.87 3.34 3.01
N LEU A 231 9.86 2.80 3.70
CA LEU A 231 9.16 3.53 4.77
C LEU A 231 10.10 3.89 5.93
N ALA A 232 11.00 2.99 6.31
CA ALA A 232 11.98 3.26 7.36
C ALA A 232 12.88 4.45 7.00
N GLN A 233 13.32 4.57 5.74
CA GLN A 233 14.10 5.73 5.27
C GLN A 233 13.27 7.02 5.23
N ILE A 234 12.01 6.95 4.79
CA ILE A 234 11.09 8.09 4.78
C ILE A 234 10.89 8.64 6.20
N PHE A 235 10.56 7.77 7.16
CA PHE A 235 10.38 8.18 8.55
C PHE A 235 11.69 8.65 9.19
N ARG A 236 12.83 8.05 8.83
CA ARG A 236 14.14 8.55 9.24
C ARG A 236 14.41 9.95 8.74
N SER A 237 14.11 10.24 7.48
CA SER A 237 14.24 11.60 6.93
C SER A 237 13.36 12.61 7.63
N TYR A 238 12.17 12.20 8.06
CA TYR A 238 11.27 13.05 8.83
C TYR A 238 11.79 13.34 10.24
N ASP A 239 12.22 12.31 10.98
CA ASP A 239 12.63 12.43 12.38
C ASP A 239 14.05 13.00 12.55
N GLU A 240 14.97 12.64 11.67
CA GLU A 240 16.41 12.93 11.77
C GLU A 240 16.88 13.93 10.70
N TYR A 241 15.97 14.49 9.90
CA TYR A 241 16.28 15.42 8.80
C TYR A 241 17.31 14.88 7.79
N THR A 242 17.37 13.55 7.59
CA THR A 242 18.28 12.97 6.59
C THR A 242 17.81 13.32 5.18
N ALA A 243 18.72 13.72 4.30
CA ALA A 243 18.37 14.04 2.92
C ALA A 243 17.92 12.79 2.14
N LEU A 244 16.89 12.96 1.30
CA LEU A 244 16.41 11.95 0.35
C LEU A 244 16.52 12.47 -1.08
N PRO A 245 16.63 11.57 -2.08
CA PRO A 245 16.71 11.94 -3.48
C PRO A 245 15.32 12.28 -4.05
N PHE A 246 15.16 13.49 -4.56
CA PHE A 246 13.95 13.94 -5.26
C PHE A 246 14.26 14.29 -6.72
N SER A 247 13.28 14.09 -7.59
CA SER A 247 13.33 14.56 -8.97
C SER A 247 13.19 16.08 -9.00
N LYS A 248 14.15 16.80 -9.58
CA LYS A 248 14.04 18.26 -9.77
C LYS A 248 12.85 18.62 -10.66
N LYS A 249 12.54 17.76 -11.65
CA LYS A 249 11.52 17.99 -12.67
C LYS A 249 10.11 17.75 -12.12
N THR A 250 9.88 16.62 -11.45
CA THR A 250 8.54 16.25 -10.99
C THR A 250 8.28 16.60 -9.53
N GLY A 251 9.33 16.84 -8.74
CA GLY A 251 9.24 17.03 -7.29
C GLY A 251 8.89 15.75 -6.52
N GLN A 252 8.86 14.60 -7.17
CA GLN A 252 8.58 13.32 -6.53
C GLN A 252 9.82 12.73 -5.86
N LEU A 253 9.58 11.98 -4.79
CA LEU A 253 10.59 11.17 -4.12
C LEU A 253 11.02 10.03 -5.04
N LEU A 254 12.32 9.87 -5.30
CA LEU A 254 12.83 8.80 -6.16
C LEU A 254 12.93 7.50 -5.36
N VAL A 255 11.79 6.82 -5.18
CA VAL A 255 11.68 5.57 -4.38
C VAL A 255 12.65 4.48 -4.85
N ASN A 256 12.90 4.39 -6.15
CA ASN A 256 13.85 3.43 -6.73
C ASN A 256 15.33 3.72 -6.36
N LYS A 257 15.63 4.94 -5.91
CA LYS A 257 16.98 5.34 -5.46
C LYS A 257 17.11 5.32 -3.94
N LEU A 258 16.04 4.96 -3.22
CA LEU A 258 16.05 4.70 -1.77
C LEU A 258 16.63 3.31 -1.45
N GLU A 259 17.42 2.73 -2.35
CA GLU A 259 17.95 1.40 -2.15
C GLU A 259 18.74 1.35 -0.86
N VAL A 260 18.32 0.39 -0.04
CA VAL A 260 18.99 -0.16 1.11
C VAL A 260 20.48 -0.22 0.78
N PRO A 261 21.39 0.27 1.63
CA PRO A 261 22.80 -0.02 1.46
C PRO A 261 22.91 -1.52 1.24
N SER A 262 23.18 -1.91 0.00
CA SER A 262 23.37 -3.30 -0.39
C SER A 262 24.34 -3.83 0.63
N SER A 263 23.97 -4.92 1.29
CA SER A 263 24.66 -5.57 2.40
C SER A 263 26.04 -6.11 2.01
N ALA A 264 26.75 -5.42 1.13
CA ALA A 264 28.20 -5.37 1.14
C ALA A 264 28.61 -5.11 2.60
N PRO A 265 29.25 -6.09 3.25
CA PRO A 265 29.77 -5.89 4.59
C PRO A 265 30.56 -4.59 4.58
N PRO A 266 30.41 -3.71 5.59
CA PRO A 266 31.17 -2.47 5.65
C PRO A 266 32.61 -2.87 5.40
N LYS A 267 33.21 -2.37 4.31
CA LYS A 267 34.64 -2.51 4.08
C LYS A 267 35.24 -2.01 5.37
N GLN A 268 35.74 -2.94 6.20
CA GLN A 268 36.38 -2.63 7.46
C GLN A 268 37.34 -1.50 7.11
N SER A 269 37.08 -0.33 7.68
CA SER A 269 38.03 0.77 7.67
C SER A 269 39.37 0.13 7.96
N THR A 270 40.25 0.14 6.96
CA THR A 270 41.59 -0.41 7.05
C THR A 270 42.15 0.11 8.35
N ALA A 271 42.38 -0.82 9.27
CA ALA A 271 42.80 -0.54 10.63
C ALA A 271 43.82 0.58 10.63
N PHE A 272 43.60 1.59 11.48
CA PHE A 272 44.69 2.45 11.90
C PHE A 272 45.89 1.54 12.20
N PRO A 273 47.09 1.83 11.63
CA PRO A 273 48.26 1.02 11.92
C PRO A 273 48.40 0.93 13.43
N ALA A 274 48.44 -0.30 13.94
CA ALA A 274 48.64 -0.55 15.35
C ALA A 274 49.85 0.27 15.83
N PRO A 275 49.75 0.99 16.96
CA PRO A 275 50.94 1.57 17.57
C PRO A 275 51.91 0.42 17.80
N GLN A 276 53.10 0.51 17.20
CA GLN A 276 54.17 -0.44 17.44
C GLN A 276 54.36 -0.57 18.96
N PRO A 277 54.32 -1.79 19.53
CA PRO A 277 54.67 -1.97 20.93
C PRO A 277 56.13 -1.56 21.12
N ALA A 278 56.35 -0.52 21.91
CA ALA A 278 57.66 -0.20 22.44
C ALA A 278 58.22 -1.45 23.14
N ALA A 279 59.46 -1.80 22.82
CA ALA A 279 60.20 -2.88 23.44
C ALA A 279 60.20 -2.74 24.97
N GLN A 280 59.34 -3.51 25.63
CA GLN A 280 59.42 -3.73 27.07
C GLN A 280 60.26 -4.97 27.32
N ALA A 281 61.24 -4.80 28.22
CA ALA A 281 62.16 -5.83 28.69
C ALA A 281 61.41 -7.05 29.28
N PRO A 282 62.02 -8.25 29.24
CA PRO A 282 61.37 -9.48 29.69
C PRO A 282 61.07 -9.46 31.21
N PRO A 283 59.83 -9.78 31.62
CA PRO A 283 59.51 -10.01 33.02
C PRO A 283 60.03 -11.36 33.51
N ARG A 284 60.63 -11.37 34.70
CA ARG A 284 61.00 -12.58 35.44
C ARG A 284 59.75 -13.33 35.91
N LEU A 285 59.73 -14.64 35.68
CA LEU A 285 58.78 -15.61 36.22
C LEU A 285 58.86 -15.66 37.76
N PRO A 286 57.72 -15.90 38.43
CA PRO A 286 57.71 -16.89 39.51
C PRO A 286 56.71 -18.03 39.26
N ALA A 287 57.05 -19.15 39.89
CA ALA A 287 56.54 -20.49 39.73
C ALA A 287 55.03 -20.70 39.94
N GLN A 288 54.51 -21.74 39.26
CA GLN A 288 53.26 -22.43 39.53
C GLN A 288 53.12 -22.90 40.99
N PRO A 289 51.88 -23.14 41.43
CA PRO A 289 51.57 -24.52 41.82
C PRO A 289 50.27 -25.09 41.24
N THR A 290 50.45 -26.35 40.88
CA THR A 290 49.60 -27.51 40.57
C THR A 290 48.29 -27.67 41.37
N GLY A 291 47.25 -28.20 40.68
CA GLY A 291 46.05 -28.87 41.24
C GLY A 291 44.75 -28.17 40.84
N ALA A 292 43.68 -28.78 40.33
CA ALA A 292 43.17 -30.16 40.30
C ALA A 292 42.05 -30.26 39.21
N PRO A 293 41.37 -31.41 39.00
CA PRO A 293 40.90 -31.86 37.68
C PRO A 293 39.42 -31.61 37.30
N ILE A 294 39.21 -31.48 35.98
CA ILE A 294 38.19 -32.09 35.09
C ILE A 294 36.79 -32.42 35.68
N GLN A 295 35.76 -31.76 35.15
CA GLN A 295 34.44 -32.38 34.90
C GLN A 295 33.99 -32.10 33.47
N GLN A 296 33.96 -33.18 32.68
CA GLN A 296 33.35 -33.26 31.35
C GLN A 296 31.86 -33.54 31.52
N THR A 297 31.00 -32.75 30.89
CA THR A 297 29.58 -33.08 30.68
C THR A 297 29.36 -33.59 29.26
N PRO A 298 28.58 -34.68 29.08
CA PRO A 298 28.48 -35.39 27.81
C PRO A 298 27.41 -34.83 26.86
N ALA A 299 27.61 -35.12 25.57
CA ALA A 299 26.77 -34.80 24.43
C ALA A 299 25.39 -35.46 24.46
N PRO A 300 24.36 -34.85 23.82
CA PRO A 300 23.11 -35.53 23.53
C PRO A 300 23.17 -36.28 22.19
N THR A 301 22.87 -37.56 22.28
CA THR A 301 22.79 -38.58 21.24
C THR A 301 21.69 -38.32 20.21
N SER A 302 22.04 -38.41 18.93
CA SER A 302 21.09 -38.56 17.81
C SER A 302 20.34 -39.90 17.92
N GLN A 303 19.00 -39.86 17.90
CA GLN A 303 18.17 -41.03 17.63
C GLN A 303 17.45 -40.86 16.28
N ALA A 304 17.61 -41.88 15.44
CA ALA A 304 16.96 -42.06 14.15
C ALA A 304 15.49 -42.52 14.31
N PRO A 305 14.66 -42.39 13.26
CA PRO A 305 13.21 -42.59 13.35
C PRO A 305 12.83 -44.08 13.30
N LYS A 306 11.97 -44.52 14.23
CA LYS A 306 11.24 -45.79 14.12
C LYS A 306 9.95 -45.58 13.31
N GLN A 307 9.81 -46.40 12.28
CA GLN A 307 8.59 -46.60 11.50
C GLN A 307 7.46 -47.13 12.39
N LEU A 308 6.23 -46.61 12.20
CA LEU A 308 5.00 -47.17 12.76
C LEU A 308 4.12 -47.72 11.61
N PRO A 309 3.38 -48.81 11.82
CA PRO A 309 2.55 -49.43 10.80
C PRO A 309 1.19 -48.74 10.61
N THR A 310 0.71 -48.79 9.38
CA THR A 310 -0.63 -48.48 8.87
C THR A 310 -1.75 -49.04 9.76
N GLN A 311 -2.64 -48.16 10.24
CA GLN A 311 -3.95 -48.52 10.80
C GLN A 311 -5.08 -48.09 9.86
N GLN A 312 -6.03 -49.00 9.66
CA GLN A 312 -7.26 -48.84 8.89
C GLN A 312 -8.25 -47.87 9.58
N PRO A 313 -9.17 -47.23 8.83
CA PRO A 313 -10.18 -46.36 9.39
C PRO A 313 -11.36 -47.16 9.97
N THR A 314 -11.63 -47.00 11.27
CA THR A 314 -12.91 -47.35 11.92
C THR A 314 -13.77 -46.10 12.18
N PRO A 315 -15.11 -46.24 12.25
CA PRO A 315 -16.05 -45.12 12.31
C PRO A 315 -15.99 -44.35 13.64
N GLN A 316 -16.05 -43.01 13.57
CA GLN A 316 -16.02 -42.12 14.73
C GLN A 316 -17.39 -42.06 15.43
N THR A 317 -17.38 -42.42 16.71
CA THR A 317 -18.39 -42.11 17.73
C THR A 317 -18.08 -40.75 18.36
N PRO A 318 -19.06 -39.89 18.68
CA PRO A 318 -18.80 -38.55 19.24
C PRO A 318 -18.20 -38.60 20.65
N PRO A 319 -17.28 -37.66 21.00
CA PRO A 319 -16.66 -37.61 22.32
C PRO A 319 -17.60 -37.01 23.39
N PRO A 320 -17.45 -37.42 24.67
CA PRO A 320 -18.25 -36.94 25.78
C PRO A 320 -17.88 -35.51 26.20
N GLN A 321 -18.90 -34.72 26.54
CA GLN A 321 -18.78 -33.38 27.10
C GLN A 321 -17.92 -33.38 28.38
N GLN A 322 -16.79 -32.68 28.34
CA GLN A 322 -16.04 -32.32 29.53
C GLN A 322 -16.79 -31.18 30.25
N LYS A 323 -17.12 -31.42 31.52
CA LYS A 323 -17.64 -30.41 32.43
C LYS A 323 -16.50 -29.49 32.86
N ASP A 324 -16.56 -28.23 32.44
CA ASP A 324 -15.71 -27.15 32.93
C ASP A 324 -15.90 -27.00 34.45
N THR A 325 -14.90 -27.46 35.20
CA THR A 325 -14.87 -27.38 36.67
C THR A 325 -13.78 -26.42 37.13
N TYR A 326 -13.76 -25.21 36.54
CA TYR A 326 -12.93 -24.11 37.02
C TYR A 326 -13.71 -22.80 36.95
N ARG A 327 -14.61 -22.61 37.92
CA ARG A 327 -15.25 -21.32 38.18
C ARG A 327 -14.78 -20.85 39.55
N GLU A 328 -13.81 -19.95 39.55
CA GLU A 328 -13.40 -19.21 40.74
C GLU A 328 -14.62 -18.48 41.33
N GLN A 329 -14.84 -18.65 42.63
CA GLN A 329 -15.87 -17.93 43.36
C GLN A 329 -15.42 -16.48 43.53
N VAL A 330 -16.01 -15.57 42.76
CA VAL A 330 -15.82 -14.12 42.93
C VAL A 330 -16.52 -13.71 44.22
N ALA A 331 -15.76 -13.17 45.18
CA ALA A 331 -16.32 -12.68 46.42
C ALA A 331 -17.19 -11.42 46.16
N PRO A 332 -18.26 -11.19 46.93
CA PRO A 332 -19.15 -10.03 46.73
C PRO A 332 -18.47 -8.66 46.83
N GLN A 333 -17.27 -8.59 47.41
CA GLN A 333 -16.49 -7.36 47.56
C GLN A 333 -15.75 -6.94 46.29
N ASP A 334 -15.53 -7.84 45.33
CA ASP A 334 -14.88 -7.53 44.04
C ASP A 334 -15.84 -6.96 42.98
N LEU A 335 -17.15 -6.85 43.29
CA LEU A 335 -18.13 -6.17 42.44
C LEU A 335 -18.25 -4.66 42.71
N ALA A 336 -17.55 -4.13 43.71
CA ALA A 336 -17.49 -2.70 43.95
C ALA A 336 -16.48 -2.05 42.99
N GLY A 337 -16.95 -1.69 41.80
CA GLY A 337 -16.15 -0.92 40.83
C GLY A 337 -15.57 0.36 41.46
N PRO A 338 -14.47 0.90 40.91
CA PRO A 338 -13.79 2.07 41.46
C PRO A 338 -14.76 3.24 41.59
N GLN A 339 -14.87 3.80 42.81
CA GLN A 339 -15.68 4.98 43.09
C GLN A 339 -15.26 6.11 42.15
N ALA A 340 -16.25 6.72 41.48
CA ALA A 340 -16.04 7.78 40.53
C ALA A 340 -15.33 8.96 41.20
N ALA A 341 -14.06 9.19 40.85
CA ALA A 341 -13.33 10.38 41.25
C ALA A 341 -14.10 11.62 40.76
N GLN A 342 -14.44 12.52 41.68
CA GLN A 342 -15.09 13.78 41.37
C GLN A 342 -14.20 14.57 40.40
N ARG A 343 -14.68 14.74 39.16
CA ARG A 343 -14.00 15.55 38.16
C ARG A 343 -14.04 17.01 38.60
N PRO A 344 -12.90 17.71 38.71
CA PRO A 344 -12.89 19.14 38.97
C PRO A 344 -13.58 19.88 37.81
N ALA A 345 -14.42 20.86 38.15
CA ALA A 345 -15.10 21.69 37.17
C ALA A 345 -14.07 22.41 36.27
N PRO A 346 -14.28 22.44 34.94
CA PRO A 346 -13.37 23.11 34.03
C PRO A 346 -13.37 24.62 34.30
N LYS A 347 -12.19 25.16 34.64
CA LYS A 347 -11.98 26.61 34.72
C LYS A 347 -11.96 27.17 33.29
N LEU A 348 -13.05 27.79 32.86
CA LEU A 348 -13.10 28.61 31.64
C LEU A 348 -12.31 29.90 31.86
N ASN A 349 -10.98 29.82 31.72
CA ASN A 349 -10.13 30.99 31.46
C ASN A 349 -9.56 30.84 30.04
N GLY A 350 -10.37 31.20 29.06
CA GLY A 350 -9.94 31.27 27.66
C GLY A 350 -10.75 32.34 26.94
N ASN A 351 -10.06 33.26 26.26
CA ASN A 351 -10.64 34.33 25.45
C ASN A 351 -11.68 33.77 24.48
N ILE A 352 -12.95 34.05 24.75
CA ILE A 352 -14.04 33.82 23.80
C ILE A 352 -13.98 34.96 22.79
N ILE A 353 -13.41 34.71 21.62
CA ILE A 353 -13.50 35.61 20.47
C ILE A 353 -14.95 35.56 19.97
N ASN A 354 -15.63 36.70 20.03
CA ASN A 354 -17.02 36.83 19.63
C ASN A 354 -17.10 36.95 18.09
N LEU A 355 -17.39 35.84 17.42
CA LEU A 355 -17.45 35.73 15.95
C LEU A 355 -18.55 36.58 15.26
N LYS A 356 -19.33 37.37 16.02
CA LYS A 356 -20.34 38.29 15.47
C LYS A 356 -19.76 39.57 14.84
N GLU A 357 -18.47 39.86 15.04
CA GLU A 357 -17.85 41.09 14.53
C GLU A 357 -17.15 40.95 13.17
N LEU A 358 -17.06 39.75 12.60
CA LEU A 358 -16.34 39.48 11.34
C LEU A 358 -17.18 39.57 10.06
N GLY A 359 -18.37 40.20 10.12
CA GLY A 359 -19.36 40.21 9.03
C GLY A 359 -19.74 41.58 8.49
N LYS A 360 -18.87 42.58 8.58
CA LYS A 360 -19.07 43.88 7.93
C LYS A 360 -17.75 44.37 7.33
N GLU A 361 -17.47 43.94 6.12
CA GLU A 361 -16.70 44.68 5.11
C GLU A 361 -17.07 44.21 3.72
#